data_AF-A0A8J9TIY5-F1
#
_entry.id   AF-A0A8J9TIY5-F1
#
_cell.length_a   1.000
_cell.length_b   1.000
_cell.length_c   1.000
_cell.angle_alpha   90.00
_cell.angle_beta   90.00
_cell.angle_gamma   90.00
#
_symmetry.space_group_name_H-M   'P 1'
#
loop_
_entity.id
_entity.type
_entity.pdbx_description
1 polymer ?
#
loop_
_entity_poly.entity_id
_entity_poly.type
_entity_poly.pdbx_seq_one_letter_code
_entity_poly.pdbx_strand_id
1 'polypeptide(L)'
;MADSSAANSQQSVDVTIETSSTIPKNVGQGRKWLPILLLPYFIGISWHVAHPAVSVFTGHDRARRVYIDENSLDPSSFKSPPKYSIINPSAPKKGASAASLCAAVGGSTGENASCHRWNETIEILQILPSSAAVIPTNEAIVLVVPVIDNWTGDQFQASIRELIQRLSSVSISPWLAKTLLIVSPVPNGNNTISLSESVGSFLELYQGGRSTARMKRNFPRDLYPGTMIRNVLVVDCNATTDKDGSNQVRILPQGRRGVLPNMDLVGLTAAIVRRGSFLNRQVKNTRDKVKTVIHPFHDTAERWMNMSQEYVLESRHWHLREFIDMILFERMLVMGPLPPHAEALDRGIDSLTLEAHFNHLPASLHGLYQAEFVSLLELMIRALSNLHERLHHSTSLYLLTSYERFVKHEEYLVPNLLLVIPMVVRAVTLIVFDISRFHWPAVGWALSRMLLGTAWVAWSVPLVEATLPTGDSYRNYWMGLVVALGYGPLLFIPWTTPSGPKCRDAAASSSIQFLACLLGVYVHVAIAFGHVSLAFPSAMIWSPLIAFPSYRTPLAGPMGWTIRFLSGLLLVVTMPCVFLVPNVFSTWTAYVQYAYLPLHLLVSAIAMAR
;
A
#
# COMPACT_ATOMS: atom_id res chain seq x y z
N MET A 1 -93.74 -3.14 -16.14
CA MET A 1 -94.34 -2.47 -14.97
C MET A 1 -94.17 -3.40 -13.77
N ALA A 2 -93.39 -2.95 -12.77
CA ALA A 2 -93.35 -3.34 -11.33
C ALA A 2 -93.36 -4.84 -10.95
N ASP A 3 -92.26 -5.40 -10.39
CA ASP A 3 -91.90 -5.50 -8.94
C ASP A 3 -92.81 -6.49 -8.15
N SER A 4 -92.37 -7.40 -7.26
CA SER A 4 -91.11 -7.58 -6.52
C SER A 4 -91.04 -8.95 -5.78
N SER A 5 -89.82 -9.31 -5.37
CA SER A 5 -89.42 -10.00 -4.11
C SER A 5 -89.05 -11.51 -4.08
N ALA A 6 -87.76 -11.71 -3.76
CA ALA A 6 -87.15 -12.61 -2.76
C ALA A 6 -86.68 -14.05 -3.12
N ALA A 7 -85.37 -14.23 -2.88
CA ALA A 7 -84.67 -15.32 -2.17
C ALA A 7 -83.70 -16.19 -3.00
N ASN A 8 -82.41 -15.89 -2.84
CA ASN A 8 -81.24 -16.68 -3.23
C ASN A 8 -80.99 -17.82 -2.22
N SER A 9 -80.74 -19.03 -2.70
CA SER A 9 -80.10 -20.10 -1.91
C SER A 9 -78.93 -20.70 -2.69
N GLN A 10 -77.73 -20.61 -2.11
CA GLN A 10 -76.50 -21.26 -2.59
C GLN A 10 -76.41 -22.65 -1.94
N GLN A 11 -76.15 -23.67 -2.76
CA GLN A 11 -75.98 -25.06 -2.34
C GLN A 11 -74.53 -25.50 -2.60
N SER A 12 -73.93 -26.09 -1.57
CA SER A 12 -72.55 -26.57 -1.45
C SER A 12 -72.23 -27.79 -2.32
N VAL A 13 -71.05 -27.81 -2.94
CA VAL A 13 -70.45 -29.01 -3.55
C VAL A 13 -69.05 -29.20 -2.97
N ASP A 14 -68.89 -30.29 -2.23
CA ASP A 14 -67.62 -30.79 -1.69
C ASP A 14 -66.72 -31.31 -2.81
N VAL A 15 -65.46 -30.88 -2.83
CA VAL A 15 -64.38 -31.50 -3.61
C VAL A 15 -63.23 -31.82 -2.66
N THR A 16 -63.16 -33.09 -2.28
CA THR A 16 -62.03 -33.74 -1.60
C THR A 16 -60.77 -33.66 -2.48
N ILE A 17 -59.78 -32.90 -2.04
CA ILE A 17 -58.42 -32.91 -2.60
C ILE A 17 -57.56 -33.84 -1.74
N GLU A 18 -57.15 -34.96 -2.32
CA GLU A 18 -56.22 -35.92 -1.72
C GLU A 18 -54.88 -35.26 -1.39
N THR A 19 -54.50 -35.34 -0.11
CA THR A 19 -53.22 -34.89 0.43
C THR A 19 -52.17 -36.00 0.32
N SER A 20 -51.65 -36.24 -0.88
CA SER A 20 -50.44 -37.04 -1.08
C SER A 20 -49.18 -36.17 -0.90
N SER A 21 -48.71 -36.06 0.34
CA SER A 21 -47.42 -35.44 0.68
C SER A 21 -46.24 -36.40 0.42
N THR A 22 -45.83 -36.52 -0.84
CA THR A 22 -44.55 -37.14 -1.18
C THR A 22 -43.43 -36.11 -0.97
N ILE A 23 -42.82 -36.14 0.22
CA ILE A 23 -41.55 -35.43 0.49
C ILE A 23 -40.45 -36.08 -0.36
N PRO A 24 -39.85 -35.40 -1.36
CA PRO A 24 -38.69 -35.96 -2.02
C PRO A 24 -37.51 -35.91 -1.04
N LYS A 25 -37.00 -37.10 -0.69
CA LYS A 25 -35.76 -37.29 0.10
C LYS A 25 -34.55 -36.78 -0.70
N ASN A 26 -34.32 -35.46 -0.70
CA ASN A 26 -33.11 -34.83 -1.26
C ASN A 26 -31.88 -34.93 -0.33
N VAL A 27 -31.69 -36.09 0.32
CA VAL A 27 -30.55 -36.32 1.23
C VAL A 27 -29.24 -36.58 0.44
N GLY A 28 -29.34 -36.96 -0.84
CA GLY A 28 -28.17 -37.24 -1.69
C GLY A 28 -27.52 -36.02 -2.38
N GLN A 29 -28.19 -34.86 -2.41
CA GLN A 29 -27.73 -33.72 -3.20
C GLN A 29 -26.73 -32.83 -2.45
N GLY A 30 -26.89 -32.66 -1.13
CA GLY A 30 -25.98 -31.87 -0.30
C GLY A 30 -24.53 -32.39 -0.27
N ARG A 31 -24.33 -33.70 -0.48
CA ARG A 31 -23.00 -34.33 -0.49
C ARG A 31 -22.22 -34.06 -1.79
N LYS A 32 -22.90 -33.72 -2.89
CA LYS A 32 -22.27 -33.42 -4.19
C LYS A 32 -21.75 -31.98 -4.30
N TRP A 33 -22.32 -31.05 -3.53
CA TRP A 33 -21.93 -29.63 -3.54
C TRP A 33 -20.81 -29.28 -2.54
N LEU A 34 -20.61 -30.11 -1.51
CA LEU A 34 -19.55 -29.93 -0.52
C LEU A 34 -18.14 -29.78 -1.13
N PRO A 35 -17.69 -30.62 -2.08
CA PRO A 35 -16.38 -30.43 -2.71
C PRO A 35 -16.28 -29.13 -3.52
N ILE A 36 -17.38 -28.67 -4.13
CA ILE A 36 -17.42 -27.42 -4.91
C ILE A 36 -17.27 -26.18 -4.00
N LEU A 37 -17.71 -26.28 -2.74
CA LEU A 37 -17.53 -25.21 -1.74
C LEU A 37 -16.15 -25.24 -1.09
N LEU A 38 -15.63 -26.44 -0.78
CA LEU A 38 -14.38 -26.59 -0.04
C LEU A 38 -13.13 -26.42 -0.92
N LEU A 39 -13.15 -26.94 -2.15
CA LEU A 39 -12.01 -26.89 -3.06
C LEU A 39 -11.49 -25.46 -3.31
N PRO A 40 -12.30 -24.48 -3.75
CA PRO A 40 -11.81 -23.13 -3.99
C PRO A 40 -11.30 -22.46 -2.71
N TYR A 41 -11.92 -22.73 -1.55
CA TYR A 41 -11.47 -22.19 -0.27
C TYR A 41 -10.08 -22.68 0.12
N PHE A 42 -9.84 -24.00 0.06
CA PHE A 42 -8.53 -24.57 0.38
C PHE A 42 -7.46 -24.21 -0.66
N ILE A 43 -7.83 -24.09 -1.94
CA ILE A 43 -6.92 -23.58 -2.98
C ILE A 43 -6.58 -22.12 -2.66
N GLY A 44 -7.54 -21.28 -2.26
CA GLY A 44 -7.30 -19.88 -1.89
C GLY A 44 -6.33 -19.74 -0.71
N ILE A 45 -6.50 -20.54 0.34
CA ILE A 45 -5.56 -20.58 1.48
C ILE A 45 -4.18 -21.05 1.02
N SER A 46 -4.12 -22.16 0.29
CA SER A 46 -2.86 -22.74 -0.19
C SER A 46 -2.11 -21.78 -1.12
N TRP A 47 -2.84 -21.09 -1.99
CA TRP A 47 -2.30 -20.06 -2.87
C TRP A 47 -1.75 -18.89 -2.07
N HIS A 48 -2.46 -18.41 -1.05
CA HIS A 48 -1.97 -17.31 -0.21
C HIS A 48 -0.69 -17.70 0.55
N VAL A 49 -0.62 -18.91 1.09
CA VAL A 49 0.59 -19.42 1.75
C VAL A 49 1.74 -19.60 0.75
N ALA A 50 1.44 -20.07 -0.46
CA ALA A 50 2.42 -20.19 -1.53
C ALA A 50 2.77 -18.86 -2.19
N HIS A 51 1.99 -17.79 -1.95
CA HIS A 51 2.09 -16.53 -2.68
C HIS A 51 3.49 -15.91 -2.64
N PRO A 52 4.20 -15.86 -1.50
CA PRO A 52 5.58 -15.34 -1.45
C PRO A 52 6.55 -16.13 -2.35
N ALA A 53 6.40 -17.46 -2.41
CA ALA A 53 7.21 -18.30 -3.30
C ALA A 53 6.81 -18.06 -4.76
N VAL A 54 5.51 -18.17 -5.08
CA VAL A 54 4.97 -17.93 -6.42
C VAL A 54 5.42 -16.55 -6.92
N SER A 55 5.30 -15.51 -6.11
CA SER A 55 5.76 -14.15 -6.39
C SER A 55 7.22 -14.03 -6.84
N VAL A 56 8.10 -14.86 -6.28
CA VAL A 56 9.52 -14.89 -6.66
C VAL A 56 9.74 -15.70 -7.95
N PHE A 57 8.97 -16.78 -8.15
CA PHE A 57 9.05 -17.63 -9.35
C PHE A 57 8.34 -17.04 -10.58
N THR A 58 7.21 -16.36 -10.39
CA THR A 58 6.34 -15.76 -11.42
C THR A 58 6.55 -14.26 -11.54
N GLY A 59 7.26 -13.65 -10.58
CA GLY A 59 7.63 -12.25 -10.61
C GLY A 59 8.16 -11.90 -11.98
N HIS A 60 7.50 -10.97 -12.65
CA HIS A 60 7.86 -10.67 -14.02
C HIS A 60 9.26 -10.06 -14.01
N ASP A 61 10.20 -10.66 -14.77
CA ASP A 61 11.53 -10.09 -15.12
C ASP A 61 11.42 -8.84 -16.01
N ARG A 62 10.33 -8.10 -15.85
CA ARG A 62 9.97 -6.96 -16.66
C ARG A 62 9.59 -5.87 -15.70
N ALA A 63 10.56 -5.07 -15.22
CA ALA A 63 10.28 -3.65 -15.05
C ALA A 63 9.50 -3.24 -16.31
N ARG A 64 8.23 -2.83 -16.17
CA ARG A 64 7.28 -2.57 -17.28
C ARG A 64 8.09 -2.12 -18.48
N ARG A 65 8.27 -2.98 -19.49
CA ARG A 65 9.23 -2.81 -20.61
C ARG A 65 9.31 -1.34 -20.93
N VAL A 66 10.30 -0.61 -20.40
CA VAL A 66 10.32 0.87 -20.26
C VAL A 66 9.31 1.51 -21.23
N TYR A 67 8.03 1.55 -20.82
CA TYR A 67 6.92 1.85 -21.75
C TYR A 67 6.90 3.35 -21.76
N ILE A 68 7.83 3.88 -22.52
CA ILE A 68 7.86 5.28 -22.80
C ILE A 68 7.01 5.47 -24.04
N ASP A 69 6.12 6.43 -23.93
CA ASP A 69 5.16 6.88 -24.93
C ASP A 69 5.73 6.87 -26.37
N GLU A 70 4.85 6.53 -27.30
CA GLU A 70 5.12 6.15 -28.70
C GLU A 70 5.69 7.30 -29.54
N ASN A 71 5.70 8.54 -29.02
CA ASN A 71 6.18 9.73 -29.74
C ASN A 71 7.44 10.39 -29.17
N SER A 72 7.95 9.99 -27.99
CA SER A 72 9.14 10.66 -27.45
C SER A 72 9.83 9.86 -26.35
N LEU A 73 10.74 8.97 -26.74
CA LEU A 73 11.99 8.57 -26.06
C LEU A 73 12.39 7.21 -26.64
N ASP A 74 13.04 7.24 -27.81
CA ASP A 74 13.57 6.02 -28.42
C ASP A 74 14.69 5.43 -27.53
N PRO A 75 14.53 4.20 -26.99
CA PRO A 75 15.58 3.50 -26.26
C PRO A 75 16.79 3.17 -27.14
N SER A 76 16.72 3.36 -28.45
CA SER A 76 17.83 3.14 -29.38
C SER A 76 19.05 4.03 -29.05
N SER A 77 18.84 5.24 -28.54
CA SER A 77 19.91 6.14 -28.07
C SER A 77 20.64 5.60 -26.83
N PHE A 78 20.00 4.67 -26.13
CA PHE A 78 20.52 3.98 -24.95
C PHE A 78 21.19 2.64 -25.27
N LYS A 79 21.28 2.22 -26.55
CA LYS A 79 21.97 0.98 -26.98
C LYS A 79 23.49 1.15 -27.06
N SER A 80 23.97 2.37 -27.23
CA SER A 80 25.39 2.69 -27.13
C SER A 80 25.74 2.93 -25.65
N PRO A 81 26.79 2.30 -25.08
CA PRO A 81 27.30 2.75 -23.79
C PRO A 81 27.66 4.22 -23.99
N PRO A 82 26.99 5.13 -23.28
CA PRO A 82 27.24 6.51 -23.51
C PRO A 82 28.69 6.79 -23.10
N LYS A 83 29.47 7.35 -24.02
CA LYS A 83 30.75 7.99 -23.68
C LYS A 83 30.44 9.27 -22.91
N TYR A 84 29.79 9.16 -21.76
CA TYR A 84 29.68 10.28 -20.84
C TYR A 84 31.09 10.51 -20.29
N SER A 85 31.61 11.71 -20.47
CA SER A 85 32.74 12.16 -19.70
C SER A 85 32.28 12.11 -18.24
N ILE A 86 32.80 11.15 -17.49
CA ILE A 86 32.72 11.17 -16.03
C ILE A 86 33.00 12.61 -15.63
N ILE A 87 32.13 13.16 -14.79
CA ILE A 87 32.37 14.45 -14.15
C ILE A 87 33.74 14.31 -13.48
N ASN A 88 34.81 14.78 -14.12
CA ASN A 88 36.15 14.72 -13.57
C ASN A 88 36.20 15.88 -12.59
N PRO A 89 36.02 15.65 -11.28
CA PRO A 89 35.87 16.76 -10.37
C PRO A 89 37.20 17.47 -10.35
N SER A 90 37.17 18.80 -10.46
CA SER A 90 38.33 19.62 -10.12
C SER A 90 38.82 19.17 -8.75
N ALA A 91 40.11 18.83 -8.61
CA ALA A 91 40.65 18.41 -7.31
C ALA A 91 40.22 19.41 -6.22
N PRO A 92 39.85 18.94 -5.02
CA PRO A 92 39.37 19.81 -3.95
C PRO A 92 40.38 20.95 -3.75
N LYS A 93 39.90 22.20 -3.81
CA LYS A 93 40.77 23.38 -3.72
C LYS A 93 41.32 23.45 -2.30
N LYS A 94 42.58 23.01 -2.10
CA LYS A 94 43.28 23.13 -0.82
C LYS A 94 43.30 24.60 -0.38
N GLY A 95 42.61 24.93 0.72
CA GLY A 95 42.63 26.26 1.34
C GLY A 95 41.39 27.14 1.13
N ALA A 96 40.45 26.77 0.25
CA ALA A 96 39.13 27.42 0.19
C ALA A 96 38.12 26.53 0.90
N SER A 97 37.44 27.04 1.93
CA SER A 97 36.34 26.36 2.62
C SER A 97 35.05 27.10 2.35
N ALA A 98 34.22 26.59 1.45
CA ALA A 98 32.85 27.05 1.32
C ALA A 98 32.03 26.39 2.42
N ALA A 99 31.53 27.23 3.34
CA ALA A 99 30.76 26.77 4.49
C ALA A 99 29.31 26.37 4.14
N SER A 100 28.81 26.63 2.93
CA SER A 100 27.42 26.26 2.56
C SER A 100 27.25 26.10 1.05
N LEU A 101 26.10 25.56 0.61
CA LEU A 101 25.77 25.37 -0.80
C LEU A 101 25.83 26.71 -1.55
N CYS A 102 25.12 27.74 -1.06
CA CYS A 102 25.11 29.04 -1.71
C CYS A 102 26.49 29.71 -1.70
N ALA A 103 27.29 29.53 -0.64
CA ALA A 103 28.66 30.03 -0.60
C ALA A 103 29.58 29.28 -1.60
N ALA A 104 29.36 27.99 -1.80
CA ALA A 104 30.15 27.16 -2.73
C ALA A 104 29.87 27.48 -4.19
N VAL A 105 28.63 27.86 -4.51
CA VAL A 105 28.18 28.18 -5.87
C VAL A 105 28.32 29.68 -6.19
N GLY A 106 28.27 30.57 -5.19
CA GLY A 106 28.19 32.03 -5.32
C GLY A 106 29.31 32.76 -6.08
N GLY A 107 30.38 32.07 -6.50
CA GLY A 107 31.38 32.61 -7.43
C GLY A 107 31.27 32.10 -8.88
N SER A 108 30.26 31.27 -9.18
CA SER A 108 30.16 30.47 -10.41
C SER A 108 28.72 30.07 -10.78
N THR A 109 27.71 30.77 -10.27
CA THR A 109 26.32 30.62 -10.72
C THR A 109 26.24 31.00 -12.19
N GLY A 110 25.89 30.05 -13.06
CA GLY A 110 25.57 30.35 -14.46
C GLY A 110 24.38 31.32 -14.57
N GLU A 111 24.15 31.86 -15.76
CA GLU A 111 23.15 32.91 -16.03
C GLU A 111 21.72 32.56 -15.54
N ASN A 112 21.41 31.27 -15.41
CA ASN A 112 20.08 30.74 -15.06
C ASN A 112 19.96 30.18 -13.62
N ALA A 113 20.90 30.47 -12.71
CA ALA A 113 20.88 29.94 -11.35
C ALA A 113 20.75 31.03 -10.28
N SER A 114 19.85 30.84 -9.31
CA SER A 114 19.69 31.70 -8.13
C SER A 114 19.74 30.88 -6.84
N CYS A 115 20.43 31.36 -5.81
CA CYS A 115 20.55 30.65 -4.53
C CYS A 115 20.00 31.49 -3.39
N HIS A 116 19.14 30.89 -2.58
CA HIS A 116 18.45 31.55 -1.49
C HIS A 116 18.62 30.76 -0.19
N ARG A 117 18.97 31.46 0.89
CA ARG A 117 19.04 30.88 2.23
C ARG A 117 17.75 31.15 3.00
N TRP A 118 17.21 30.12 3.64
CA TRP A 118 15.96 30.21 4.40
C TRP A 118 16.16 29.87 5.88
N ASN A 119 15.79 30.83 6.73
CA ASN A 119 15.62 30.69 8.19
C ASN A 119 16.72 29.85 8.88
N GLU A 120 17.98 30.06 8.47
CA GLU A 120 19.18 29.39 8.98
C GLU A 120 19.18 27.85 8.94
N THR A 121 18.19 27.23 8.30
CA THR A 121 17.94 25.77 8.35
C THR A 121 18.22 25.10 7.03
N ILE A 122 17.78 25.70 5.92
CA ILE A 122 17.97 25.17 4.57
C ILE A 122 18.41 26.26 3.58
N GLU A 123 19.16 25.85 2.57
CA GLU A 123 19.50 26.62 1.38
C GLU A 123 18.85 25.97 0.16
N ILE A 124 18.33 26.81 -0.74
CA ILE A 124 17.62 26.39 -1.96
C ILE A 124 18.32 27.07 -3.14
N LEU A 125 18.93 26.26 -4.00
CA LEU A 125 19.45 26.69 -5.28
C LEU A 125 18.42 26.34 -6.36
N GLN A 126 17.95 27.34 -7.08
CA GLN A 126 17.06 27.21 -8.21
C GLN A 126 17.85 27.33 -9.51
N ILE A 127 17.65 26.39 -10.43
CA ILE A 127 18.12 26.45 -11.81
C ILE A 127 16.91 26.52 -12.72
N LEU A 128 16.84 27.59 -13.51
CA LEU A 128 15.78 27.82 -14.49
C LEU A 128 16.01 26.95 -15.74
N PRO A 129 14.94 26.51 -16.41
CA PRO A 129 15.04 25.73 -17.64
C PRO A 129 15.83 26.50 -18.72
N SER A 130 16.64 25.77 -19.48
CA SER A 130 17.54 26.30 -20.51
C SER A 130 16.85 26.52 -21.86
N SER A 131 15.83 25.72 -22.15
CA SER A 131 15.02 25.82 -23.36
C SER A 131 13.65 26.39 -23.01
N ALA A 132 13.09 27.21 -23.91
CA ALA A 132 11.65 27.29 -24.06
C ALA A 132 11.16 25.93 -24.58
N ALA A 133 11.17 24.92 -23.71
CA ALA A 133 10.40 23.72 -23.96
C ALA A 133 8.97 24.16 -24.28
N VAL A 134 8.22 23.35 -25.02
CA VAL A 134 6.85 23.61 -25.50
C VAL A 134 5.82 23.75 -24.32
N ILE A 135 6.31 24.09 -23.12
CA ILE A 135 5.71 24.32 -21.79
C ILE A 135 5.49 22.98 -21.08
N PRO A 136 6.17 22.71 -19.93
CA PRO A 136 5.78 23.38 -18.68
C PRO A 136 6.96 24.00 -17.92
N THR A 137 7.09 25.32 -18.02
CA THR A 137 7.87 26.17 -17.10
C THR A 137 7.36 26.13 -15.65
N ASN A 138 6.28 25.39 -15.40
CA ASN A 138 5.59 25.28 -14.13
C ASN A 138 5.81 23.90 -13.49
N GLU A 139 6.86 23.18 -13.84
CA GLU A 139 7.22 21.92 -13.19
C GLU A 139 8.61 21.97 -12.58
N ALA A 140 8.76 21.36 -11.42
CA ALA A 140 10.02 21.27 -10.71
C ALA A 140 10.44 19.82 -10.41
N ILE A 141 11.75 19.57 -10.55
CA ILE A 141 12.44 18.42 -9.96
C ILE A 141 13.17 18.95 -8.74
N VAL A 142 13.05 18.27 -7.60
CA VAL A 142 13.74 18.62 -6.37
C VAL A 142 14.85 17.60 -6.13
N LEU A 143 16.07 18.07 -5.92
CA LEU A 143 17.21 17.25 -5.52
C LEU A 143 17.65 17.69 -4.12
N VAL A 144 17.55 16.79 -3.14
CA VAL A 144 17.99 17.03 -1.77
C VAL A 144 19.34 16.38 -1.55
N VAL A 145 20.32 17.18 -1.13
CA VAL A 145 21.71 16.76 -0.92
C VAL A 145 22.12 16.99 0.54
N PRO A 146 23.00 16.15 1.12
CA PRO A 146 23.46 16.31 2.49
C PRO A 146 24.37 17.53 2.64
N VAL A 147 24.44 18.05 3.86
CA VAL A 147 25.49 19.00 4.25
C VAL A 147 26.72 18.25 4.72
N ILE A 148 27.87 18.73 4.26
CA ILE A 148 29.17 18.41 4.85
C ILE A 148 29.80 19.73 5.27
N ASP A 149 30.57 19.73 6.35
CA ASP A 149 31.24 20.90 6.93
C ASP A 149 32.12 21.68 5.92
N ASN A 150 32.48 21.06 4.79
CA ASN A 150 33.25 21.68 3.73
C ASN A 150 32.79 21.25 2.32
N TRP A 151 31.99 22.10 1.67
CA TRP A 151 31.50 21.90 0.29
C TRP A 151 32.60 21.84 -0.77
N THR A 152 33.79 22.32 -0.45
CA THR A 152 34.97 22.37 -1.32
C THR A 152 36.01 21.30 -1.01
N GLY A 153 35.90 20.64 0.14
CA GLY A 153 36.86 19.64 0.63
C GLY A 153 36.47 18.21 0.31
N ASP A 154 35.16 17.93 0.22
CA ASP A 154 34.64 16.61 -0.11
C ASP A 154 34.44 16.43 -1.63
N GLN A 155 34.78 15.24 -2.15
CA GLN A 155 34.71 14.98 -3.58
C GLN A 155 33.26 14.82 -4.08
N PHE A 156 32.36 14.26 -3.26
CA PHE A 156 30.95 14.17 -3.65
C PHE A 156 30.35 15.58 -3.81
N GLN A 157 30.60 16.48 -2.86
CA GLN A 157 30.16 17.88 -2.97
C GLN A 157 30.83 18.63 -4.13
N ALA A 158 32.12 18.41 -4.37
CA ALA A 158 32.82 18.98 -5.52
C ALA A 158 32.20 18.51 -6.86
N SER A 159 31.77 17.24 -6.92
CA SER A 159 31.09 16.66 -8.08
C SER A 159 29.67 17.23 -8.25
N ILE A 160 28.92 17.43 -7.16
CA ILE A 160 27.61 18.08 -7.18
C ILE A 160 27.73 19.53 -7.66
N ARG A 161 28.76 20.27 -7.26
CA ARG A 161 29.00 21.64 -7.74
C ARG A 161 29.29 21.67 -9.25
N GLU A 162 30.09 20.74 -9.75
CA GLU A 162 30.35 20.61 -11.19
C GLU A 162 29.05 20.24 -11.95
N LEU A 163 28.22 19.36 -11.39
CA LEU A 163 26.88 19.08 -11.91
C LEU A 163 26.01 20.35 -11.97
N ILE A 164 25.98 21.13 -10.90
CA ILE A 164 25.26 22.42 -10.84
C ILE A 164 25.74 23.37 -11.94
N GLN A 165 27.06 23.52 -12.11
CA GLN A 165 27.63 24.39 -13.13
C GLN A 165 27.22 23.95 -14.54
N ARG A 166 27.30 22.64 -14.84
CA ARG A 166 26.84 22.08 -16.12
C ARG A 166 25.36 22.27 -16.37
N LEU A 167 24.51 22.07 -15.36
CA LEU A 167 23.06 22.23 -15.47
C LEU A 167 22.64 23.70 -15.59
N SER A 168 23.39 24.62 -14.97
CA SER A 168 23.14 26.06 -15.06
C SER A 168 23.56 26.67 -16.42
N SER A 169 24.39 25.97 -17.19
CA SER A 169 24.88 26.43 -18.48
C SER A 169 23.93 26.03 -19.62
N VAL A 170 23.34 27.04 -20.26
CA VAL A 170 22.40 26.85 -21.38
C VAL A 170 23.05 26.13 -22.57
N SER A 171 24.35 26.34 -22.81
CA SER A 171 25.06 25.70 -23.92
C SER A 171 25.33 24.22 -23.69
N ILE A 172 25.54 23.80 -22.44
CA ILE A 172 25.85 22.41 -22.08
C ILE A 172 24.57 21.60 -21.89
N SER A 173 23.56 22.20 -21.26
CA SER A 173 22.33 21.51 -20.86
C SER A 173 21.09 22.06 -21.54
N PRO A 174 21.03 22.20 -22.89
CA PRO A 174 19.87 22.77 -23.58
C PRO A 174 18.60 21.93 -23.43
N TRP A 175 18.72 20.67 -22.98
CA TRP A 175 17.65 19.71 -22.75
C TRP A 175 16.88 19.93 -21.44
N LEU A 176 17.33 20.83 -20.56
CA LEU A 176 16.67 21.06 -19.27
C LEU A 176 15.35 21.82 -19.48
N ALA A 177 14.24 21.09 -19.38
CA ALA A 177 12.89 21.57 -19.65
C ALA A 177 12.13 21.97 -18.38
N LYS A 178 12.57 21.49 -17.21
CA LYS A 178 11.93 21.71 -15.89
C LYS A 178 12.83 22.53 -14.99
N THR A 179 12.23 23.24 -14.04
CA THR A 179 12.98 23.90 -12.96
C THR A 179 13.65 22.84 -12.09
N LEU A 180 14.91 23.02 -11.75
CA LEU A 180 15.60 22.17 -10.78
C LEU A 180 15.78 22.95 -9.48
N LEU A 181 15.29 22.39 -8.38
CA LEU A 181 15.45 22.92 -7.03
C LEU A 181 16.40 22.02 -6.26
N ILE A 182 17.59 22.53 -5.94
CA ILE A 182 18.56 21.80 -5.13
C ILE A 182 18.45 22.32 -3.70
N VAL A 183 18.12 21.43 -2.79
CA VAL A 183 17.91 21.73 -1.38
C VAL A 183 19.02 21.10 -0.56
N SER A 184 19.65 21.90 0.28
CA SER A 184 20.64 21.44 1.24
C SER A 184 20.29 21.99 2.62
N PRO A 185 20.52 21.24 3.71
CA PRO A 185 20.59 21.86 5.03
C PRO A 185 21.64 22.98 5.08
N VAL A 186 21.64 23.76 6.16
CA VAL A 186 22.69 24.73 6.48
C VAL A 186 23.52 24.19 7.65
N PRO A 187 24.86 24.20 7.59
CA PRO A 187 25.68 23.81 8.73
C PRO A 187 25.53 24.81 9.87
N ASN A 188 25.18 24.30 11.05
CA ASN A 188 25.01 25.08 12.27
C ASN A 188 25.65 24.37 13.47
N GLY A 189 26.97 24.15 13.40
CA GLY A 189 27.72 23.40 14.40
C GLY A 189 27.16 21.99 14.60
N ASN A 190 26.92 21.57 15.84
CA ASN A 190 26.37 20.25 16.19
C ASN A 190 24.87 20.09 15.90
N ASN A 191 24.17 21.15 15.50
CA ASN A 191 22.72 21.17 15.31
C ASN A 191 22.34 21.17 13.83
N THR A 192 23.05 20.42 12.99
CA THR A 192 22.65 20.20 11.60
C THR A 192 21.37 19.38 11.56
N ILE A 193 20.35 19.90 10.88
CA ILE A 193 19.10 19.17 10.68
C ILE A 193 19.36 17.95 9.79
N SER A 194 18.61 16.88 10.02
CA SER A 194 18.70 15.67 9.22
C SER A 194 18.17 15.90 7.79
N LEU A 195 18.51 14.99 6.86
CA LEU A 195 17.94 15.01 5.50
C LEU A 195 16.41 14.91 5.52
N SER A 196 15.83 14.12 6.44
CA SER A 196 14.38 13.97 6.57
C SER A 196 13.73 15.28 7.03
N GLU A 197 14.32 15.96 8.00
CA GLU A 197 13.86 17.27 8.46
C GLU A 197 14.03 18.35 7.39
N SER A 198 15.08 18.24 6.56
CA SER A 198 15.31 19.13 5.42
C SER A 198 14.20 19.00 4.37
N VAL A 199 13.82 17.76 4.02
CA VAL A 199 12.69 17.49 3.11
C VAL A 199 11.39 18.05 3.70
N GLY A 200 11.11 17.78 4.98
CA GLY A 200 9.91 18.27 5.66
C GLY A 200 9.83 19.80 5.68
N SER A 201 10.92 20.45 6.10
CA SER A 201 11.02 21.92 6.17
C SER A 201 10.84 22.58 4.81
N PHE A 202 11.44 22.00 3.76
CA PHE A 202 11.26 22.48 2.39
C PHE A 202 9.81 22.34 1.91
N LEU A 203 9.17 21.19 2.16
CA LEU A 203 7.79 20.96 1.72
C LEU A 203 6.80 21.83 2.49
N GLU A 204 7.00 22.05 3.79
CA GLU A 204 6.19 22.98 4.58
C GLU A 204 6.34 24.42 4.09
N LEU A 205 7.56 24.83 3.75
CA LEU A 205 7.84 26.13 3.17
C LEU A 205 7.15 26.29 1.81
N TYR A 206 7.27 25.29 0.94
CA TYR A 206 6.67 25.29 -0.40
C TYR A 206 5.12 25.27 -0.35
N GLN A 207 4.52 24.51 0.56
CA GLN A 207 3.06 24.38 0.70
C GLN A 207 2.41 25.53 1.51
N GLY A 208 3.20 26.42 2.11
CA GLY A 208 2.68 27.56 2.88
C GLY A 208 2.09 27.17 4.24
N GLY A 209 2.85 26.39 5.02
CA GLY A 209 2.65 25.91 6.40
C GLY A 209 1.33 26.20 7.17
N ARG A 210 0.77 25.18 7.83
CA ARG A 210 -0.43 25.26 8.70
C ARG A 210 -0.21 25.92 10.08
N SER A 211 1.02 26.24 10.48
CA SER A 211 1.34 26.62 11.86
C SER A 211 1.64 28.11 12.04
N THR A 212 0.69 28.83 12.65
CA THR A 212 0.75 30.16 13.29
C THR A 212 1.24 31.36 12.47
N ALA A 213 0.55 32.49 12.66
CA ALA A 213 0.70 33.77 11.97
C ALA A 213 2.11 34.43 11.97
N ARG A 214 3.12 33.80 12.59
CA ARG A 214 4.54 34.25 12.56
C ARG A 214 5.38 33.67 11.43
N MET A 215 4.98 32.55 10.82
CA MET A 215 5.71 31.89 9.72
C MET A 215 5.25 32.31 8.32
N LYS A 216 4.34 33.28 8.21
CA LYS A 216 3.95 33.97 6.97
C LYS A 216 5.04 34.92 6.44
N ARG A 217 6.32 34.66 6.70
CA ARG A 217 7.37 35.34 5.93
C ARG A 217 7.42 34.67 4.57
N ASN A 218 7.22 35.50 3.55
CA ASN A 218 7.04 35.12 2.17
C ASN A 218 8.09 34.10 1.72
N PHE A 219 7.66 33.01 1.07
CA PHE A 219 8.49 32.28 0.13
C PHE A 219 9.24 33.31 -0.73
N PRO A 220 10.56 33.15 -0.99
CA PRO A 220 11.33 34.21 -1.64
C PRO A 220 10.62 34.65 -2.91
N ARG A 221 10.30 35.94 -3.03
CA ARG A 221 9.46 36.46 -4.14
C ARG A 221 10.05 36.18 -5.52
N ASP A 222 11.35 35.92 -5.57
CA ASP A 222 12.13 35.63 -6.77
C ASP A 222 12.14 34.12 -7.11
N LEU A 223 11.81 33.25 -6.16
CA LEU A 223 11.66 31.82 -6.38
C LEU A 223 10.27 31.58 -6.98
N TYR A 224 10.21 31.24 -8.28
CA TYR A 224 8.97 30.99 -9.05
C TYR A 224 7.89 30.23 -8.24
N PRO A 225 6.91 30.92 -7.63
CA PRO A 225 5.98 30.33 -6.66
C PRO A 225 4.80 29.60 -7.31
N GLY A 226 4.98 29.08 -8.54
CA GLY A 226 3.96 28.37 -9.31
C GLY A 226 4.43 27.07 -9.96
N THR A 227 5.65 26.62 -9.65
CA THR A 227 6.20 25.38 -10.22
C THR A 227 5.73 24.17 -9.42
N MET A 228 4.90 23.31 -10.00
CA MET A 228 4.46 22.04 -9.42
C MET A 228 5.64 21.09 -9.22
N ILE A 229 5.89 20.67 -7.98
CA ILE A 229 6.89 19.62 -7.70
C ILE A 229 6.40 18.30 -8.28
N ARG A 230 7.13 17.76 -9.25
CA ARG A 230 6.85 16.46 -9.85
C ARG A 230 7.56 15.33 -9.15
N ASN A 231 8.86 15.50 -8.89
CA ASN A 231 9.71 14.47 -8.33
C ASN A 231 10.61 15.05 -7.23
N VAL A 232 10.82 14.30 -6.15
CA VAL A 232 11.83 14.61 -5.13
C VAL A 232 12.83 13.46 -5.05
N LEU A 233 14.09 13.74 -5.43
CA LEU A 233 15.20 12.82 -5.28
C LEU A 233 16.00 13.23 -4.05
N VAL A 234 16.17 12.33 -3.09
CA VAL A 234 17.10 12.51 -1.98
C VAL A 234 18.32 11.65 -2.27
N VAL A 235 19.50 12.25 -2.22
CA VAL A 235 20.75 11.52 -2.49
C VAL A 235 21.66 11.63 -1.28
N ASP A 236 22.32 10.53 -0.93
CA ASP A 236 23.38 10.50 0.06
C ASP A 236 24.52 9.62 -0.47
N CYS A 237 25.76 10.00 -0.17
CA CYS A 237 26.92 9.29 -0.65
C CYS A 237 28.02 9.32 0.42
N ASN A 238 28.31 8.15 0.98
CA ASN A 238 29.34 7.97 1.99
C ASN A 238 30.43 7.04 1.46
N ALA A 239 31.69 7.47 1.55
CA ALA A 239 32.86 6.67 1.20
C ALA A 239 33.77 6.56 2.41
N THR A 240 33.84 5.38 3.02
CA THR A 240 34.68 5.10 4.19
C THR A 240 35.71 4.04 3.85
N THR A 241 36.73 3.87 4.68
CA THR A 241 37.66 2.73 4.56
C THR A 241 37.33 1.62 5.56
N ASP A 242 36.07 1.60 6.02
CA ASP A 242 35.65 0.69 7.07
C ASP A 242 35.67 -0.77 6.59
N LYS A 243 36.21 -1.64 7.44
CA LYS A 243 36.42 -3.06 7.13
C LYS A 243 35.17 -3.90 7.33
N ASP A 244 34.10 -3.33 7.87
CA ASP A 244 32.88 -4.07 8.22
C ASP A 244 31.68 -3.77 7.31
N GLY A 245 31.86 -3.14 6.14
CA GLY A 245 30.74 -2.82 5.25
C GLY A 245 30.98 -3.03 3.75
N SER A 246 29.95 -3.48 3.05
CA SER A 246 29.97 -3.75 1.61
C SER A 246 29.84 -2.49 0.74
N ASN A 247 30.45 -2.53 -0.45
CA ASN A 247 30.24 -1.50 -1.48
C ASN A 247 28.85 -1.67 -2.09
N GLN A 248 27.96 -0.70 -1.94
CA GLN A 248 26.58 -0.81 -2.38
C GLN A 248 25.94 0.52 -2.77
N VAL A 249 25.02 0.46 -3.73
CA VAL A 249 24.09 1.53 -4.05
C VAL A 249 22.69 1.07 -3.65
N ARG A 250 22.10 1.77 -2.69
CA ARG A 250 20.79 1.48 -2.15
C ARG A 250 19.77 2.36 -2.83
N ILE A 251 18.77 1.72 -3.43
CA ILE A 251 17.58 2.37 -3.97
C ILE A 251 16.48 2.12 -2.93
N LEU A 252 16.12 3.13 -2.14
CA LEU A 252 15.23 2.98 -1.00
C LEU A 252 13.83 3.48 -1.38
N PRO A 253 12.87 2.60 -1.75
CA PRO A 253 11.52 3.00 -2.17
C PRO A 253 10.51 3.04 -1.02
N GLN A 254 10.89 2.77 0.22
CA GLN A 254 9.92 2.69 1.31
C GLN A 254 9.38 4.07 1.71
N GLY A 255 8.06 4.18 1.86
CA GLY A 255 7.38 5.32 2.46
C GLY A 255 6.77 4.95 3.82
N ARG A 256 6.14 5.93 4.49
CA ARG A 256 5.42 5.63 5.73
C ARG A 256 4.22 4.73 5.45
N ARG A 257 3.87 3.87 6.42
CA ARG A 257 2.68 3.00 6.37
C ARG A 257 2.62 2.08 5.13
N GLY A 258 3.78 1.75 4.54
CA GLY A 258 3.87 0.88 3.37
C GLY A 258 3.53 1.56 2.05
N VAL A 259 3.47 2.90 1.99
CA VAL A 259 3.38 3.64 0.73
C VAL A 259 4.66 3.42 -0.07
N LEU A 260 4.52 3.16 -1.37
CA LEU A 260 5.65 3.01 -2.30
C LEU A 260 5.58 4.11 -3.37
N PRO A 261 6.73 4.57 -3.90
CA PRO A 261 6.81 5.54 -4.99
C PRO A 261 6.26 4.96 -6.27
N ASN A 262 6.25 5.77 -7.34
CA ASN A 262 5.99 5.20 -8.65
C ASN A 262 7.06 4.15 -9.03
N MET A 263 6.61 2.98 -9.46
CA MET A 263 7.50 1.90 -9.89
C MET A 263 8.31 2.28 -11.14
N ASP A 264 7.79 3.14 -12.00
CA ASP A 264 8.50 3.61 -13.18
C ASP A 264 9.72 4.47 -12.77
N LEU A 265 9.61 5.23 -11.66
CA LEU A 265 10.74 5.96 -11.06
C LEU A 265 11.79 4.99 -10.49
N VAL A 266 11.36 3.95 -9.78
CA VAL A 266 12.27 2.92 -9.23
C VAL A 266 12.97 2.16 -10.36
N GLY A 267 12.22 1.74 -11.38
CA GLY A 267 12.73 1.00 -12.53
C GLY A 267 13.69 1.83 -13.40
N LEU A 268 13.39 3.10 -13.63
CA LEU A 268 14.30 4.04 -14.29
C LEU A 268 15.61 4.16 -13.52
N THR A 269 15.51 4.37 -12.21
CA THR A 269 16.66 4.52 -11.33
C THR A 269 17.53 3.26 -11.32
N ALA A 270 16.91 2.09 -11.17
CA ALA A 270 17.58 0.81 -11.25
C ALA A 270 18.29 0.59 -12.60
N ALA A 271 17.64 0.94 -13.71
CA ALA A 271 18.20 0.81 -15.05
C ALA A 271 19.42 1.72 -15.26
N ILE A 272 19.39 2.95 -14.72
CA ILE A 272 20.53 3.90 -14.79
C ILE A 272 21.68 3.42 -13.90
N VAL A 273 21.40 3.02 -12.65
CA VAL A 273 22.41 2.51 -11.72
C VAL A 273 23.12 1.27 -12.28
N ARG A 274 22.38 0.35 -12.91
CA ARG A 274 22.94 -0.86 -13.54
C ARG A 274 23.84 -0.55 -14.74
N ARG A 275 23.60 0.56 -15.44
CA ARG A 275 24.47 1.03 -16.53
C ARG A 275 25.75 1.69 -16.03
N GLY A 276 25.82 2.03 -14.75
CA GLY A 276 27.05 2.52 -14.13
C GLY A 276 28.20 1.55 -14.35
N SER A 277 29.37 2.11 -14.66
CA SER A 277 30.64 1.37 -14.73
C SER A 277 31.14 0.92 -13.35
N PHE A 278 30.42 1.24 -12.26
CA PHE A 278 30.62 0.68 -10.92
C PHE A 278 30.90 -0.84 -10.95
N LEU A 279 30.23 -1.54 -11.87
CA LEU A 279 30.31 -2.99 -12.07
C LEU A 279 31.46 -3.44 -12.98
N ASN A 280 32.01 -2.55 -13.81
CA ASN A 280 32.96 -2.84 -14.90
C ASN A 280 34.39 -2.31 -14.66
N ARG A 281 34.68 -1.65 -13.54
CA ARG A 281 36.03 -1.17 -13.21
C ARG A 281 36.92 -2.24 -12.57
N GLN A 282 38.22 -1.95 -12.51
CA GLN A 282 39.39 -2.80 -12.22
C GLN A 282 39.39 -3.62 -10.91
N VAL A 283 38.26 -3.77 -10.27
CA VAL A 283 38.05 -4.56 -9.08
C VAL A 283 37.98 -6.04 -9.46
N LYS A 284 39.12 -6.74 -9.34
CA LYS A 284 39.23 -8.18 -9.64
C LYS A 284 38.47 -9.06 -8.65
N ASN A 285 38.30 -8.60 -7.41
CA ASN A 285 37.62 -9.35 -6.36
C ASN A 285 36.10 -9.14 -6.41
N THR A 286 35.35 -10.23 -6.43
CA THR A 286 33.87 -10.21 -6.39
C THR A 286 33.30 -9.58 -5.12
N ARG A 287 34.03 -9.59 -4.00
CA ARG A 287 33.62 -8.94 -2.73
C ARG A 287 33.63 -7.41 -2.79
N ASP A 288 34.47 -6.86 -3.66
CA ASP A 288 34.70 -5.42 -3.75
C ASP A 288 33.80 -4.77 -4.82
N LYS A 289 33.00 -5.58 -5.55
CA LYS A 289 32.03 -5.09 -6.54
C LYS A 289 30.89 -4.35 -5.85
N VAL A 290 30.49 -3.22 -6.44
CA VAL A 290 29.35 -2.45 -5.98
C VAL A 290 28.06 -3.24 -6.25
N LYS A 291 27.25 -3.47 -5.22
CA LYS A 291 25.96 -4.17 -5.35
C LYS A 291 24.80 -3.19 -5.28
N THR A 292 23.76 -3.42 -6.07
CA THR A 292 22.52 -2.65 -5.97
C THR A 292 21.55 -3.38 -5.03
N VAL A 293 20.98 -2.66 -4.06
CA VAL A 293 20.04 -3.23 -3.07
C VAL A 293 18.86 -2.31 -2.82
N ILE A 294 17.74 -2.85 -2.32
CA ILE A 294 16.52 -2.07 -1.99
C ILE A 294 16.28 -1.85 -0.50
N HIS A 295 17.15 -2.41 0.35
CA HIS A 295 17.03 -2.34 1.80
C HIS A 295 18.41 -2.23 2.44
N PRO A 296 18.53 -1.69 3.67
CA PRO A 296 19.83 -1.54 4.33
C PRO A 296 20.41 -2.86 4.86
N PHE A 297 19.62 -3.92 4.95
CA PHE A 297 19.99 -5.21 5.57
C PHE A 297 20.82 -6.15 4.69
N HIS A 298 21.71 -5.63 3.84
CA HIS A 298 22.47 -6.46 2.90
C HIS A 298 23.34 -7.51 3.59
N ASP A 299 24.09 -7.13 4.63
CA ASP A 299 24.99 -8.06 5.30
C ASP A 299 24.22 -9.19 6.00
N THR A 300 23.00 -8.91 6.47
CA THR A 300 22.06 -9.93 6.97
C THR A 300 21.64 -10.87 5.85
N ALA A 301 21.32 -10.34 4.66
CA ALA A 301 20.99 -11.15 3.48
C ALA A 301 22.15 -12.08 3.12
N GLU A 302 23.39 -11.58 3.13
CA GLU A 302 24.59 -12.39 2.87
C GLU A 302 24.80 -13.47 3.92
N ARG A 303 24.63 -13.16 5.20
CA ARG A 303 24.70 -14.17 6.28
C ARG A 303 23.66 -15.27 6.07
N TRP A 304 22.42 -14.92 5.73
CA TRP A 304 21.35 -15.88 5.48
C TRP A 304 21.62 -16.73 4.23
N MET A 305 22.17 -16.11 3.18
CA MET A 305 22.63 -16.83 1.98
C MET A 305 23.76 -17.82 2.31
N ASN A 306 24.77 -17.41 3.08
CA ASN A 306 25.88 -18.29 3.44
C ASN A 306 25.43 -19.46 4.33
N MET A 307 24.52 -19.21 5.29
CA MET A 307 23.95 -20.29 6.11
C MET A 307 23.12 -21.26 5.28
N SER A 308 22.32 -20.75 4.34
CA SER A 308 21.47 -21.61 3.49
C SER A 308 22.25 -22.37 2.43
N GLN A 309 23.44 -21.89 2.04
CA GLN A 309 24.34 -22.58 1.11
C GLN A 309 24.83 -23.93 1.67
N GLU A 310 24.86 -24.12 2.98
CA GLU A 310 25.20 -25.38 3.63
C GLU A 310 24.09 -26.46 3.46
N TYR A 311 22.85 -26.07 3.18
CA TYR A 311 21.67 -26.95 3.19
C TYR A 311 20.93 -27.07 1.85
N VAL A 312 21.21 -26.21 0.86
CA VAL A 312 20.43 -26.14 -0.39
C VAL A 312 21.23 -26.70 -1.57
N LEU A 313 20.62 -27.61 -2.34
CA LEU A 313 21.16 -28.17 -3.59
C LEU A 313 21.48 -27.05 -4.60
N GLU A 314 22.64 -27.18 -5.24
CA GLU A 314 23.31 -26.19 -6.12
C GLU A 314 22.40 -25.58 -7.21
N SER A 315 21.35 -26.29 -7.62
CA SER A 315 20.40 -25.88 -8.66
C SER A 315 19.30 -24.91 -8.24
N ARG A 316 19.11 -24.63 -6.93
CA ARG A 316 18.02 -23.76 -6.41
C ARG A 316 18.47 -22.40 -5.85
N HIS A 317 19.77 -22.09 -5.90
CA HIS A 317 20.29 -20.86 -5.28
C HIS A 317 19.82 -19.55 -5.92
N TRP A 318 19.40 -19.60 -7.19
CA TRP A 318 19.12 -18.38 -7.96
C TRP A 318 17.85 -17.63 -7.56
N HIS A 319 16.96 -18.23 -6.77
CA HIS A 319 15.73 -17.58 -6.28
C HIS A 319 15.71 -17.31 -4.78
N LEU A 320 16.61 -17.98 -4.05
CA LEU A 320 16.65 -17.88 -2.60
C LEU A 320 17.05 -16.46 -2.16
N ARG A 321 17.93 -15.82 -2.96
CA ARG A 321 18.37 -14.46 -2.68
C ARG A 321 17.22 -13.46 -2.77
N GLU A 322 16.39 -13.56 -3.79
CA GLU A 322 15.23 -12.70 -4.02
C GLU A 322 14.17 -12.91 -2.95
N PHE A 323 14.00 -14.15 -2.49
CA PHE A 323 13.12 -14.44 -1.36
C PHE A 323 13.61 -13.81 -0.06
N ILE A 324 14.92 -13.89 0.21
CA ILE A 324 15.55 -13.25 1.38
C ILE A 324 15.44 -11.73 1.27
N ASP A 325 15.77 -11.15 0.12
CA ASP A 325 15.71 -9.70 -0.11
C ASP A 325 14.27 -9.18 0.00
N MET A 326 13.26 -9.94 -0.47
CA MET A 326 11.84 -9.63 -0.28
C MET A 326 11.46 -9.62 1.21
N ILE A 327 11.83 -10.64 1.99
CA ILE A 327 11.54 -10.68 3.43
C ILE A 327 12.21 -9.52 4.17
N LEU A 328 13.46 -9.22 3.83
CA LEU A 328 14.20 -8.11 4.45
C LEU A 328 13.63 -6.76 4.06
N PHE A 329 13.12 -6.63 2.83
CA PHE A 329 12.38 -5.46 2.39
C PHE A 329 11.05 -5.30 3.14
N GLU A 330 10.26 -6.37 3.31
CA GLU A 330 9.04 -6.35 4.12
C GLU A 330 9.33 -6.00 5.58
N ARG A 331 10.38 -6.58 6.17
CA ARG A 331 10.85 -6.21 7.51
C ARG A 331 11.19 -4.73 7.58
N MET A 332 11.81 -4.18 6.54
CA MET A 332 12.14 -2.77 6.45
C MET A 332 10.89 -1.89 6.33
N LEU A 333 9.85 -2.31 5.61
CA LEU A 333 8.56 -1.60 5.56
C LEU A 333 7.86 -1.55 6.93
N VAL A 334 8.02 -2.59 7.75
CA VAL A 334 7.35 -2.70 9.06
C VAL A 334 8.15 -2.06 10.20
N MET A 335 9.46 -2.29 10.25
CA MET A 335 10.34 -1.93 11.38
C MET A 335 11.55 -1.06 10.99
N GLY A 336 11.75 -0.80 9.70
CA GLY A 336 12.93 -0.12 9.21
C GLY A 336 12.94 1.39 9.48
N PRO A 337 14.13 2.03 9.43
CA PRO A 337 14.20 3.48 9.45
C PRO A 337 13.52 4.04 8.20
N LEU A 338 12.75 5.11 8.40
CA LEU A 338 12.10 5.82 7.32
C LEU A 338 13.15 6.65 6.55
N PRO A 339 13.25 6.49 5.23
CA PRO A 339 14.16 7.26 4.42
C PRO A 339 13.65 8.70 4.30
N PRO A 340 14.55 9.68 4.06
CA PRO A 340 14.17 11.09 4.06
C PRO A 340 13.05 11.47 3.08
N HIS A 341 12.92 10.76 1.95
CA HIS A 341 11.88 11.04 0.95
C HIS A 341 10.46 10.66 1.40
N ALA A 342 10.29 9.86 2.46
CA ALA A 342 8.98 9.37 2.90
C ALA A 342 7.98 10.50 3.21
N GLU A 343 8.47 11.64 3.68
CA GLU A 343 7.67 12.85 3.94
C GLU A 343 7.08 13.46 2.66
N ALA A 344 7.76 13.31 1.52
CA ALA A 344 7.26 13.71 0.20
C ALA A 344 6.22 12.72 -0.34
N LEU A 345 6.45 11.40 -0.17
CA LEU A 345 5.46 10.37 -0.52
C LEU A 345 4.14 10.56 0.22
N ASP A 346 4.18 10.89 1.51
CA ASP A 346 2.99 11.16 2.33
C ASP A 346 2.12 12.31 1.77
N ARG A 347 2.74 13.23 1.02
CA ARG A 347 2.05 14.35 0.33
C ARG A 347 1.64 14.02 -1.11
N GLY A 348 1.82 12.78 -1.55
CA GLY A 348 1.49 12.33 -2.91
C GLY A 348 2.45 12.83 -3.99
N ILE A 349 3.69 13.18 -3.60
CA ILE A 349 4.77 13.57 -4.52
C ILE A 349 5.65 12.34 -4.79
N ASP A 350 5.85 12.01 -6.06
CA ASP A 350 6.75 10.93 -6.45
C ASP A 350 8.16 11.21 -5.97
N SER A 351 8.74 10.31 -5.20
CA SER A 351 10.01 10.59 -4.55
C SER A 351 10.79 9.32 -4.22
N LEU A 352 12.11 9.44 -4.15
CA LEU A 352 13.00 8.29 -3.98
C LEU A 352 14.27 8.71 -3.24
N THR A 353 14.76 7.87 -2.35
CA THR A 353 16.08 8.05 -1.72
C THR A 353 17.10 7.11 -2.36
N LEU A 354 18.28 7.66 -2.68
CA LEU A 354 19.44 6.92 -3.15
C LEU A 354 20.59 7.10 -2.18
N GLU A 355 21.13 6.00 -1.67
CA GLU A 355 22.31 6.02 -0.80
C GLU A 355 23.44 5.23 -1.47
N ALA A 356 24.60 5.84 -1.64
CA ALA A 356 25.81 5.14 -2.08
C ALA A 356 26.76 4.95 -0.89
N HIS A 357 27.13 3.70 -0.60
CA HIS A 357 28.09 3.34 0.43
C HIS A 357 29.30 2.65 -0.20
N PHE A 358 30.47 3.25 -0.05
CA PHE A 358 31.73 2.81 -0.64
C PHE A 358 32.74 2.55 0.48
N ASN A 359 32.61 1.42 1.17
CA ASN A 359 33.33 1.12 2.42
C ASN A 359 34.62 0.28 2.21
N HIS A 360 34.65 -0.58 1.19
CA HIS A 360 35.80 -1.46 0.89
C HIS A 360 36.66 -0.96 -0.29
N LEU A 361 36.47 0.28 -0.70
CA LEU A 361 37.22 0.83 -1.83
C LEU A 361 38.61 1.32 -1.36
N PRO A 362 39.65 1.15 -2.18
CA PRO A 362 40.90 1.88 -2.00
C PRO A 362 40.62 3.38 -1.98
N ALA A 363 41.27 4.12 -1.07
CA ALA A 363 41.09 5.58 -0.96
C ALA A 363 41.31 6.34 -2.28
N SER A 364 42.18 5.82 -3.16
CA SER A 364 42.43 6.37 -4.50
C SER A 364 41.23 6.28 -5.45
N LEU A 365 40.29 5.38 -5.19
CA LEU A 365 39.09 5.15 -6.00
C LEU A 365 37.85 5.85 -5.43
N HIS A 366 37.83 6.25 -4.16
CA HIS A 366 36.67 6.89 -3.52
C HIS A 366 36.11 8.02 -4.37
N GLY A 367 36.99 8.96 -4.74
CA GLY A 367 36.55 10.13 -5.47
C GLY A 367 36.04 9.84 -6.88
N LEU A 368 36.54 8.76 -7.50
CA LEU A 368 36.12 8.34 -8.83
C LEU A 368 34.73 7.69 -8.82
N TYR A 369 34.42 6.93 -7.77
CA TYR A 369 33.10 6.30 -7.58
C TYR A 369 32.05 7.34 -7.16
N GLN A 370 32.41 8.29 -6.29
CA GLN A 370 31.53 9.41 -5.93
C GLN A 370 31.19 10.28 -7.16
N ALA A 371 32.19 10.60 -7.99
CA ALA A 371 32.00 11.34 -9.23
C ALA A 371 31.11 10.61 -10.25
N GLU A 372 31.29 9.30 -10.34
CA GLU A 372 30.45 8.45 -11.17
C GLU A 372 29.01 8.42 -10.68
N PHE A 373 28.78 8.31 -9.37
CA PHE A 373 27.44 8.39 -8.77
C PHE A 373 26.74 9.70 -9.13
N VAL A 374 27.43 10.84 -9.02
CA VAL A 374 26.88 12.14 -9.45
C VAL A 374 26.63 12.21 -10.97
N SER A 375 27.48 11.57 -11.77
CA SER A 375 27.26 11.47 -13.23
C SER A 375 25.98 10.68 -13.56
N LEU A 376 25.63 9.67 -12.76
CA LEU A 376 24.36 8.95 -12.91
C LEU A 376 23.16 9.80 -12.47
N LEU A 377 23.32 10.66 -11.46
CA LEU A 377 22.28 11.62 -11.07
C LEU A 377 21.95 12.59 -12.21
N GLU A 378 22.93 13.04 -13.00
CA GLU A 378 22.68 13.83 -14.22
C GLU A 378 21.75 13.10 -15.18
N LEU A 379 21.95 11.79 -15.38
CA LEU A 379 21.12 10.98 -16.26
C LEU A 379 19.70 10.81 -15.73
N MET A 380 19.55 10.66 -14.42
CA MET A 380 18.24 10.63 -13.79
C MET A 380 17.51 11.96 -13.98
N ILE A 381 18.19 13.10 -13.73
CA ILE A 381 17.64 14.44 -13.96
C ILE A 381 17.25 14.63 -15.43
N ARG A 382 18.10 14.18 -16.36
CA ARG A 382 17.80 14.22 -17.81
C ARG A 382 16.56 13.42 -18.16
N ALA A 383 16.43 12.19 -17.66
CA ALA A 383 15.26 11.37 -17.90
C ALA A 383 13.98 11.99 -17.32
N LEU A 384 14.04 12.53 -16.10
CA LEU A 384 12.90 13.18 -15.45
C LEU A 384 12.54 14.55 -16.05
N SER A 385 13.52 15.26 -16.60
CA SER A 385 13.33 16.53 -17.32
C SER A 385 12.57 16.30 -18.62
N ASN A 386 12.89 15.22 -19.34
CA ASN A 386 12.23 14.87 -20.60
C ASN A 386 10.82 14.30 -20.42
N LEU A 387 10.46 13.87 -19.20
CA LEU A 387 9.15 13.31 -18.92
C LEU A 387 8.08 14.42 -18.97
N HIS A 388 7.23 14.44 -19.99
CA HIS A 388 6.18 15.47 -20.09
C HIS A 388 4.93 15.14 -19.27
N GLU A 389 4.61 13.85 -19.14
CA GLU A 389 3.43 13.39 -18.40
C GLU A 389 3.74 13.12 -16.93
N ARG A 390 2.72 13.20 -16.07
CA ARG A 390 2.83 12.70 -14.70
C ARG A 390 3.07 11.19 -14.78
N LEU A 391 4.02 10.67 -14.01
CA LEU A 391 4.19 9.23 -13.88
C LEU A 391 2.84 8.62 -13.49
N HIS A 392 2.33 7.69 -14.30
CA HIS A 392 1.06 7.04 -14.01
C HIS A 392 1.23 6.25 -12.73
N HIS A 393 0.69 6.75 -11.61
CA HIS A 393 0.50 5.90 -10.44
C HIS A 393 -0.40 4.76 -10.92
N SER A 394 0.15 3.56 -10.98
CA SER A 394 -0.72 2.41 -11.08
C SER A 394 -1.53 2.41 -9.79
N THR A 395 -2.83 2.64 -9.90
CA THR A 395 -3.78 2.44 -8.80
C THR A 395 -3.81 0.98 -8.36
N SER A 396 -3.18 0.08 -9.14
CA SER A 396 -2.91 -1.28 -8.73
C SER A 396 -1.70 -1.30 -7.79
N LEU A 397 -1.98 -1.60 -6.53
CA LEU A 397 -0.98 -1.96 -5.52
C LEU A 397 -0.04 -3.03 -6.13
N TYR A 398 1.26 -2.98 -5.88
CA TYR A 398 2.20 -4.01 -6.34
C TYR A 398 3.08 -4.45 -5.18
N LEU A 399 3.52 -5.71 -5.21
CA LEU A 399 4.49 -6.23 -4.25
C LEU A 399 5.87 -6.19 -4.91
N LEU A 400 6.79 -5.41 -4.34
CA LEU A 400 8.16 -5.31 -4.84
C LEU A 400 8.98 -6.45 -4.22
N THR A 401 9.45 -7.40 -5.04
CA THR A 401 10.29 -8.52 -4.58
C THR A 401 11.78 -8.20 -4.73
N SER A 402 12.13 -7.36 -5.70
CA SER A 402 13.46 -6.78 -5.88
C SER A 402 13.36 -5.46 -6.65
N TYR A 403 14.47 -4.76 -6.90
CA TYR A 403 14.46 -3.58 -7.77
C TYR A 403 14.13 -3.89 -9.25
N GLU A 404 14.18 -5.17 -9.68
CA GLU A 404 13.88 -5.57 -11.07
C GLU A 404 12.56 -6.35 -11.19
N ARG A 405 12.05 -6.92 -10.09
CA ARG A 405 10.89 -7.81 -10.07
C ARG A 405 9.80 -7.26 -9.18
N PHE A 406 8.58 -7.33 -9.69
CA PHE A 406 7.37 -7.02 -8.93
C PHE A 406 6.27 -8.03 -9.27
N VAL A 407 5.31 -8.11 -8.37
CA VAL A 407 4.10 -8.91 -8.50
C VAL A 407 2.93 -7.97 -8.67
N LYS A 408 2.16 -8.21 -9.73
CA LYS A 408 1.00 -7.41 -10.05
C LYS A 408 -0.13 -7.69 -9.05
N HIS A 409 -0.99 -6.70 -8.87
CA HIS A 409 -2.21 -6.80 -8.07
C HIS A 409 -3.07 -8.03 -8.39
N GLU A 410 -3.21 -8.35 -9.68
CA GLU A 410 -4.03 -9.47 -10.13
C GLU A 410 -3.58 -10.82 -9.55
N GLU A 411 -2.28 -11.02 -9.31
CA GLU A 411 -1.73 -12.30 -8.84
C GLU A 411 -2.07 -12.59 -7.37
N TYR A 412 -2.15 -11.56 -6.53
CA TYR A 412 -2.56 -11.68 -5.12
C TYR A 412 -4.04 -11.34 -4.87
N LEU A 413 -4.77 -10.87 -5.88
CA LEU A 413 -6.23 -10.75 -5.83
C LEU A 413 -6.90 -12.13 -5.94
N VAL A 414 -6.33 -13.04 -6.74
CA VAL A 414 -6.81 -14.42 -6.93
C VAL A 414 -7.16 -15.16 -5.62
N PRO A 415 -6.30 -15.24 -4.59
CA PRO A 415 -6.63 -15.95 -3.35
C PRO A 415 -7.85 -15.36 -2.64
N ASN A 416 -8.04 -14.04 -2.70
CA ASN A 416 -9.22 -13.39 -2.12
C ASN A 416 -10.50 -13.79 -2.86
N LEU A 417 -10.47 -13.79 -4.20
CA LEU A 417 -11.61 -14.21 -5.00
C LEU A 417 -11.96 -15.68 -4.76
N LEU A 418 -10.94 -16.55 -4.66
CA LEU A 418 -11.12 -17.97 -4.35
C LEU A 418 -11.80 -18.20 -2.99
N LEU A 419 -11.48 -17.39 -1.98
CA LEU A 419 -12.15 -17.44 -0.68
C LEU A 419 -13.62 -17.01 -0.74
N VAL A 420 -13.98 -16.12 -1.67
CA VAL A 420 -15.35 -15.59 -1.83
C VAL A 420 -16.25 -16.50 -2.70
N ILE A 421 -15.68 -17.29 -3.61
CA ILE A 421 -16.43 -18.24 -4.47
C ILE A 421 -17.45 -19.10 -3.70
N PRO A 422 -17.15 -19.67 -2.53
CA PRO A 422 -18.14 -20.44 -1.78
C PRO A 422 -19.41 -19.66 -1.44
N MET A 423 -19.31 -18.37 -1.13
CA MET A 423 -20.48 -17.52 -0.91
C MET A 423 -21.27 -17.33 -2.20
N VAL A 424 -20.60 -17.15 -3.34
CA VAL A 424 -21.25 -17.04 -4.66
C VAL A 424 -22.00 -18.32 -5.00
N VAL A 425 -21.32 -19.48 -4.91
CA VAL A 425 -21.93 -20.79 -5.19
C VAL A 425 -23.12 -21.04 -4.26
N ARG A 426 -23.00 -20.69 -2.98
CA ARG A 426 -24.09 -20.84 -2.01
C ARG A 426 -25.27 -19.94 -2.34
N ALA A 427 -25.04 -18.66 -2.67
CA ALA A 427 -26.09 -17.73 -3.08
C ALA A 427 -26.83 -18.22 -4.33
N VAL A 428 -26.09 -18.66 -5.35
CA VAL A 428 -26.66 -19.22 -6.59
C VAL A 428 -27.46 -20.49 -6.31
N THR A 429 -26.96 -21.37 -5.46
CA THR A 429 -27.69 -22.59 -5.07
C THR A 429 -29.00 -22.24 -4.35
N LEU A 430 -28.97 -21.29 -3.42
CA LEU A 430 -30.17 -20.90 -2.67
C LEU A 430 -31.21 -20.23 -3.56
N ILE A 431 -30.81 -19.34 -4.48
CA ILE A 431 -31.78 -18.69 -5.38
C ILE A 431 -32.34 -19.68 -6.42
N VAL A 432 -31.50 -20.49 -7.07
CA VAL A 432 -31.97 -21.39 -8.13
C VAL A 432 -32.92 -22.47 -7.58
N PHE A 433 -32.65 -23.00 -6.39
CA PHE A 433 -33.45 -24.09 -5.81
C PHE A 433 -34.55 -23.64 -4.85
N ASP A 434 -34.43 -22.49 -4.19
CA ASP A 434 -35.37 -22.05 -3.15
C ASP A 434 -36.09 -20.72 -3.45
N ILE A 435 -35.97 -20.11 -4.65
CA ILE A 435 -36.68 -18.85 -4.95
C ILE A 435 -38.19 -18.94 -4.72
N SER A 436 -38.79 -20.10 -4.99
CA SER A 436 -40.22 -20.33 -4.76
C SER A 436 -40.61 -20.38 -3.28
N ARG A 437 -39.65 -20.52 -2.37
CA ARG A 437 -39.82 -20.55 -0.91
C ARG A 437 -39.18 -19.35 -0.22
N PHE A 438 -38.91 -18.29 -0.97
CA PHE A 438 -38.22 -17.12 -0.45
C PHE A 438 -39.09 -16.36 0.57
N HIS A 439 -38.57 -16.19 1.78
CA HIS A 439 -39.33 -15.64 2.91
C HIS A 439 -39.00 -14.16 3.15
N TRP A 440 -39.63 -13.29 2.37
CA TRP A 440 -39.43 -11.82 2.43
C TRP A 440 -39.51 -11.21 3.84
N PRO A 441 -40.46 -11.59 4.72
CA PRO A 441 -40.52 -11.01 6.08
C PRO A 441 -39.27 -11.31 6.91
N ALA A 442 -38.68 -12.49 6.75
CA ALA A 442 -37.47 -12.87 7.48
C ALA A 442 -36.24 -12.10 6.97
N VAL A 443 -36.17 -11.85 5.67
CA VAL A 443 -35.13 -11.02 5.05
C VAL A 443 -35.27 -9.56 5.47
N GLY A 444 -36.48 -9.00 5.41
CA GLY A 444 -36.78 -7.64 5.86
C GLY A 444 -36.41 -7.44 7.33
N TRP A 445 -36.64 -8.44 8.18
CA TRP A 445 -36.16 -8.39 9.56
C TRP A 445 -34.65 -8.32 9.70
N ALA A 446 -33.95 -9.24 9.03
CA ALA A 446 -32.51 -9.36 9.14
C ALA A 446 -31.85 -8.07 8.66
N LEU A 447 -32.37 -7.48 7.58
CA LEU A 447 -32.00 -6.15 7.10
C LEU A 447 -32.27 -5.07 8.13
N SER A 448 -33.47 -5.01 8.71
CA SER A 448 -33.79 -4.00 9.73
C SER A 448 -32.86 -4.08 10.95
N ARG A 449 -32.56 -5.30 11.45
CA ARG A 449 -31.61 -5.47 12.56
C ARG A 449 -30.20 -5.06 12.18
N MET A 450 -29.75 -5.47 11.00
CA MET A 450 -28.45 -5.09 10.47
C MET A 450 -28.35 -3.56 10.39
N LEU A 451 -29.32 -2.89 9.78
CA LEU A 451 -29.36 -1.44 9.62
C LEU A 451 -29.42 -0.71 10.97
N LEU A 452 -30.30 -1.13 11.88
CA LEU A 452 -30.40 -0.53 13.21
C LEU A 452 -29.12 -0.71 14.03
N GLY A 453 -28.50 -1.90 13.98
CA GLY A 453 -27.24 -2.16 14.65
C GLY A 453 -26.09 -1.32 14.08
N THR A 454 -26.02 -1.21 12.75
CA THR A 454 -25.01 -0.35 12.09
C THR A 454 -25.23 1.13 12.39
N ALA A 455 -26.48 1.61 12.38
CA ALA A 455 -26.81 2.98 12.72
C ALA A 455 -26.50 3.31 14.18
N TRP A 456 -26.79 2.38 15.10
CA TRP A 456 -26.44 2.53 16.52
C TRP A 456 -24.94 2.71 16.70
N VAL A 457 -24.12 1.85 16.09
CA VAL A 457 -22.66 1.96 16.20
C VAL A 457 -22.14 3.22 15.52
N ALA A 458 -22.63 3.54 14.32
CA ALA A 458 -22.23 4.73 13.57
C ALA A 458 -22.56 6.04 14.31
N TRP A 459 -23.63 6.07 15.12
CA TRP A 459 -23.99 7.23 15.93
C TRP A 459 -23.28 7.25 17.29
N SER A 460 -23.21 6.11 17.97
CA SER A 460 -22.67 6.03 19.34
C SER A 460 -21.15 6.18 19.40
N VAL A 461 -20.39 5.67 18.41
CA VAL A 461 -18.93 5.79 18.38
C VAL A 461 -18.48 7.26 18.34
N PRO A 462 -18.94 8.10 17.39
CA PRO A 462 -18.59 9.53 17.38
C PRO A 462 -19.07 10.29 18.63
N LEU A 463 -20.23 9.92 19.18
CA LEU A 463 -20.75 10.56 20.40
C LEU A 463 -19.83 10.32 21.60
N VAL A 464 -19.34 9.08 21.77
CA VAL A 464 -18.39 8.74 22.84
C VAL A 464 -17.04 9.42 22.60
N GLU A 465 -16.58 9.50 21.35
CA GLU A 465 -15.35 10.22 20.99
C GLU A 465 -15.46 11.73 21.24
N ALA A 466 -16.64 12.34 21.06
CA ALA A 466 -16.87 13.76 21.31
C ALA A 466 -17.00 14.11 22.80
N THR A 467 -17.39 13.15 23.64
CA THR A 467 -17.69 13.38 25.07
C THR A 467 -16.53 13.02 26.00
N LEU A 468 -15.63 12.12 25.60
CA LEU A 468 -14.50 11.68 26.43
C LEU A 468 -13.16 12.22 25.93
N PRO A 469 -12.27 12.70 26.82
CA PRO A 469 -10.95 13.20 26.44
C PRO A 469 -10.09 12.18 25.67
N THR A 470 -9.27 12.67 24.75
CA THR A 470 -8.32 11.84 23.99
C THR A 470 -7.18 11.33 24.88
N GLY A 471 -7.13 10.02 25.14
CA GLY A 471 -5.95 9.37 25.75
C GLY A 471 -6.24 8.31 26.81
N ASP A 472 -7.46 8.27 27.36
CA ASP A 472 -7.76 7.38 28.47
C ASP A 472 -8.12 5.96 28.01
N SER A 473 -7.52 4.95 28.66
CA SER A 473 -7.92 3.54 28.52
C SER A 473 -9.43 3.36 28.75
N TYR A 474 -10.03 4.22 29.59
CA TYR A 474 -11.46 4.30 29.86
C TYR A 474 -12.32 4.53 28.60
N ARG A 475 -11.83 5.27 27.60
CA ARG A 475 -12.60 5.56 26.39
C ARG A 475 -12.96 4.29 25.62
N ASN A 476 -12.04 3.35 25.50
CA ASN A 476 -12.28 2.09 24.79
C ASN A 476 -13.25 1.19 25.56
N TYR A 477 -13.19 1.16 26.89
CA TYR A 477 -14.14 0.43 27.73
C TYR A 477 -15.55 0.99 27.63
N TRP A 478 -15.71 2.31 27.74
CA TRP A 478 -17.02 2.97 27.59
C TRP A 478 -17.59 2.78 26.20
N MET A 479 -16.75 2.89 25.16
CA MET A 479 -17.19 2.66 23.79
C MET A 479 -17.59 1.19 23.56
N GLY A 480 -16.84 0.24 24.12
CA GLY A 480 -17.21 -1.18 24.12
C GLY A 480 -18.53 -1.44 24.84
N LEU A 481 -18.78 -0.78 25.97
CA LEU A 481 -20.02 -0.90 26.74
C LEU A 481 -21.22 -0.30 26.00
N VAL A 482 -21.12 0.92 25.47
CA VAL A 482 -22.20 1.58 24.72
C VAL A 482 -22.55 0.79 23.47
N VAL A 483 -21.54 0.26 22.76
CA VAL A 483 -21.81 -0.63 21.64
C VAL A 483 -22.47 -1.90 22.14
N ALA A 484 -21.97 -2.58 23.17
CA ALA A 484 -22.57 -3.81 23.70
C ALA A 484 -24.03 -3.62 24.15
N LEU A 485 -24.39 -2.45 24.69
CA LEU A 485 -25.75 -2.15 25.16
C LEU A 485 -26.78 -2.04 24.01
N GLY A 486 -26.41 -1.48 22.85
CA GLY A 486 -27.32 -1.43 21.70
C GLY A 486 -27.21 -2.64 20.77
N TYR A 487 -25.98 -3.16 20.61
CA TYR A 487 -25.67 -4.26 19.71
C TYR A 487 -25.97 -5.64 20.31
N GLY A 488 -25.68 -5.85 21.60
CA GLY A 488 -25.92 -7.12 22.29
C GLY A 488 -27.39 -7.58 22.24
N PRO A 489 -28.38 -6.72 22.53
CA PRO A 489 -29.79 -7.08 22.37
C PRO A 489 -30.14 -7.46 20.92
N LEU A 490 -29.53 -6.80 19.93
CA LEU A 490 -29.69 -7.12 18.51
C LEU A 490 -29.01 -8.42 18.08
N LEU A 491 -28.28 -9.12 18.96
CA LEU A 491 -27.82 -10.50 18.71
C LEU A 491 -28.84 -11.54 19.19
N PHE A 492 -29.46 -11.31 20.35
CA PHE A 492 -30.19 -12.36 21.07
C PHE A 492 -31.71 -12.19 21.10
N ILE A 493 -32.25 -10.99 20.81
CA ILE A 493 -33.72 -10.78 20.78
C ILE A 493 -34.31 -11.60 19.62
N PRO A 494 -35.17 -12.61 19.89
CA PRO A 494 -35.89 -13.32 18.85
C PRO A 494 -36.97 -12.43 18.23
N TRP A 495 -37.36 -12.68 16.98
CA TRP A 495 -38.60 -12.10 16.43
C TRP A 495 -39.79 -12.63 17.23
N THR A 496 -40.34 -11.82 18.13
CA THR A 496 -41.61 -12.09 18.81
C THR A 496 -42.55 -10.93 18.55
N THR A 497 -43.08 -10.80 17.33
CA THR A 497 -44.32 -10.02 17.16
C THR A 497 -45.51 -10.91 17.54
N PRO A 498 -46.55 -10.36 18.21
CA PRO A 498 -47.75 -11.10 18.60
C PRO A 498 -48.55 -11.73 17.43
N SER A 499 -48.24 -11.36 16.19
CA SER A 499 -49.00 -11.72 14.98
C SER A 499 -48.12 -12.22 13.81
N GLY A 500 -46.83 -12.50 14.03
CA GLY A 500 -45.93 -12.98 12.98
C GLY A 500 -45.85 -14.52 12.90
N PRO A 501 -45.67 -15.11 11.70
CA PRO A 501 -45.45 -16.55 11.56
C PRO A 501 -44.22 -16.98 12.38
N LYS A 502 -44.28 -18.17 12.98
CA LYS A 502 -43.17 -18.76 13.74
C LYS A 502 -41.98 -18.98 12.79
N CYS A 503 -41.09 -18.00 12.66
CA CYS A 503 -39.92 -18.00 11.75
C CYS A 503 -38.86 -19.09 12.03
N ARG A 504 -39.16 -20.14 12.81
CA ARG A 504 -38.32 -21.35 12.94
C ARG A 504 -38.58 -22.31 11.77
N ASP A 505 -38.55 -21.76 10.56
CA ASP A 505 -38.78 -22.49 9.33
C ASP A 505 -37.49 -22.53 8.51
N ALA A 506 -37.16 -23.70 7.97
CA ALA A 506 -35.97 -23.91 7.13
C ALA A 506 -35.89 -22.96 5.91
N ALA A 507 -37.04 -22.43 5.48
CA ALA A 507 -37.14 -21.44 4.41
C ALA A 507 -36.67 -20.04 4.84
N ALA A 508 -36.93 -19.64 6.09
CA ALA A 508 -36.51 -18.35 6.63
C ALA A 508 -34.97 -18.29 6.77
N SER A 509 -34.37 -19.31 7.37
CA SER A 509 -32.91 -19.41 7.52
C SER A 509 -32.17 -19.47 6.17
N SER A 510 -32.74 -20.16 5.18
CA SER A 510 -32.19 -20.21 3.81
C SER A 510 -32.25 -18.85 3.11
N SER A 511 -33.34 -18.10 3.30
CA SER A 511 -33.52 -16.77 2.71
C SER A 511 -32.58 -15.73 3.32
N ILE A 512 -32.36 -15.78 4.65
CA ILE A 512 -31.38 -14.90 5.33
C ILE A 512 -29.95 -15.32 4.96
N GLN A 513 -29.67 -16.62 4.82
CA GLN A 513 -28.35 -17.10 4.35
C GLN A 513 -28.04 -16.59 2.94
N PHE A 514 -29.02 -16.55 2.04
CA PHE A 514 -28.87 -15.96 0.71
C PHE A 514 -28.48 -14.48 0.81
N LEU A 515 -29.19 -13.69 1.61
CA LEU A 515 -28.87 -12.28 1.85
C LEU A 515 -27.44 -12.10 2.38
N ALA A 516 -27.04 -12.91 3.36
CA ALA A 516 -25.70 -12.85 3.95
C ALA A 516 -24.60 -13.21 2.96
N CYS A 517 -24.83 -14.19 2.08
CA CYS A 517 -23.90 -14.51 1.01
C CYS A 517 -23.76 -13.36 0.01
N LEU A 518 -24.87 -12.74 -0.39
CA LEU A 518 -24.86 -11.62 -1.34
C LEU A 518 -24.13 -10.39 -0.77
N LEU A 519 -24.45 -10.01 0.48
CA LEU A 519 -23.75 -8.92 1.15
C LEU A 519 -22.29 -9.26 1.41
N GLY A 520 -21.99 -10.50 1.78
CA GLY A 520 -20.64 -11.02 1.95
C GLY A 520 -19.80 -10.85 0.68
N VAL A 521 -20.33 -11.22 -0.48
CA VAL A 521 -19.66 -11.01 -1.78
C VAL A 521 -19.48 -9.53 -2.06
N TYR A 522 -20.52 -8.72 -1.92
CA TYR A 522 -20.47 -7.28 -2.19
C TYR A 522 -19.39 -6.58 -1.37
N VAL A 523 -19.34 -6.87 -0.06
CA VAL A 523 -18.38 -6.30 0.88
C VAL A 523 -16.96 -6.80 0.59
N HIS A 524 -16.73 -8.11 0.46
CA HIS A 524 -15.38 -8.65 0.31
C HIS A 524 -14.76 -8.36 -1.05
N VAL A 525 -15.54 -8.31 -2.13
CA VAL A 525 -15.02 -7.90 -3.44
C VAL A 525 -14.57 -6.44 -3.40
N ALA A 526 -15.39 -5.54 -2.82
CA ALA A 526 -15.01 -4.14 -2.68
C ALA A 526 -13.75 -3.96 -1.81
N ILE A 527 -13.64 -4.67 -0.69
CA ILE A 527 -12.44 -4.65 0.16
C ILE A 527 -11.26 -5.27 -0.58
N ALA A 528 -11.44 -6.33 -1.38
CA ALA A 528 -10.34 -6.93 -2.13
C ALA A 528 -9.74 -5.96 -3.15
N PHE A 529 -10.54 -5.12 -3.81
CA PHE A 529 -10.01 -4.10 -4.71
C PHE A 529 -9.38 -2.89 -3.98
N GLY A 530 -9.86 -2.53 -2.79
CA GLY A 530 -9.33 -1.40 -2.03
C GLY A 530 -8.13 -1.75 -1.13
N HIS A 531 -8.20 -2.88 -0.43
CA HIS A 531 -7.29 -3.32 0.62
C HIS A 531 -7.20 -4.86 0.67
N VAL A 532 -6.46 -5.47 -0.26
CA VAL A 532 -6.28 -6.94 -0.35
C VAL A 532 -5.84 -7.57 0.97
N SER A 533 -4.89 -6.96 1.68
CA SER A 533 -4.36 -7.49 2.94
C SER A 533 -5.43 -7.63 4.02
N LEU A 534 -6.45 -6.76 4.01
CA LEU A 534 -7.58 -6.82 4.92
C LEU A 534 -8.68 -7.77 4.41
N ALA A 535 -8.88 -7.84 3.09
CA ALA A 535 -9.86 -8.73 2.47
C ALA A 535 -9.61 -10.20 2.79
N PHE A 536 -8.34 -10.62 2.82
CA PHE A 536 -7.98 -12.02 3.01
C PHE A 536 -8.39 -12.59 4.38
N PRO A 537 -7.94 -12.04 5.52
CA PRO A 537 -8.35 -12.53 6.83
C PRO A 537 -9.86 -12.40 7.05
N SER A 538 -10.48 -11.34 6.51
CA SER A 538 -11.94 -11.16 6.54
C SER A 538 -12.67 -12.29 5.81
N ALA A 539 -12.31 -12.55 4.55
CA ALA A 539 -12.95 -13.59 3.74
C ALA A 539 -12.65 -14.98 4.30
N MET A 540 -11.45 -15.20 4.86
CA MET A 540 -11.07 -16.47 5.49
C MET A 540 -11.96 -16.83 6.68
N ILE A 541 -12.38 -15.83 7.47
CA ILE A 541 -13.28 -15.99 8.62
C ILE A 541 -14.75 -16.10 8.17
N TRP A 542 -15.22 -15.17 7.33
CA TRP A 542 -16.66 -15.06 7.04
C TRP A 542 -17.18 -16.08 6.03
N SER A 543 -16.37 -16.48 5.05
CA SER A 543 -16.77 -17.46 4.03
C SER A 543 -17.19 -18.80 4.63
N PRO A 544 -16.43 -19.43 5.53
CA PRO A 544 -16.85 -20.69 6.14
C PRO A 544 -18.04 -20.52 7.09
N LEU A 545 -18.20 -19.37 7.77
CA LEU A 545 -19.32 -19.14 8.68
C LEU A 545 -20.65 -18.97 7.93
N ILE A 546 -20.63 -18.28 6.80
CA ILE A 546 -21.83 -17.96 6.03
C ILE A 546 -22.17 -19.07 5.03
N ALA A 547 -21.19 -19.59 4.28
CA ALA A 547 -21.45 -20.42 3.11
C ALA A 547 -21.53 -21.94 3.40
N PHE A 548 -20.73 -22.44 4.35
CA PHE A 548 -20.60 -23.89 4.57
C PHE A 548 -21.74 -24.53 5.37
N PRO A 549 -22.29 -23.92 6.44
CA PRO A 549 -23.30 -24.57 7.24
C PRO A 549 -24.63 -24.67 6.48
N SER A 550 -25.26 -25.83 6.55
CA SER A 550 -26.65 -25.99 6.11
C SER A 550 -27.60 -25.65 7.25
N TYR A 551 -28.12 -24.42 7.22
CA TYR A 551 -29.07 -23.93 8.23
C TYR A 551 -30.51 -24.49 8.03
N ARG A 552 -30.72 -25.31 7.00
CA ARG A 552 -32.01 -25.97 6.71
C ARG A 552 -32.41 -27.04 7.73
N THR A 553 -31.44 -27.61 8.44
CA THR A 553 -31.70 -28.73 9.36
C THR A 553 -32.02 -28.20 10.76
N PRO A 554 -33.24 -28.42 11.28
CA PRO A 554 -33.56 -28.06 12.65
C PRO A 554 -32.70 -28.89 13.61
N LEU A 555 -32.11 -28.21 14.58
CA LEU A 555 -31.28 -28.82 15.62
C LEU A 555 -32.19 -29.39 16.72
N ALA A 556 -32.51 -30.68 16.64
CA ALA A 556 -33.28 -31.39 17.66
C ALA A 556 -32.39 -32.28 18.54
N GLY A 557 -32.80 -32.47 19.80
CA GLY A 557 -32.10 -33.33 20.77
C GLY A 557 -30.90 -32.68 21.49
N PRO A 558 -30.17 -33.45 22.32
CA PRO A 558 -29.07 -32.95 23.15
C PRO A 558 -27.92 -32.36 22.32
N MET A 559 -27.65 -32.93 21.15
CA MET A 559 -26.65 -32.42 20.20
C MET A 559 -27.08 -31.09 19.55
N GLY A 560 -28.39 -30.81 19.49
CA GLY A 560 -28.90 -29.51 19.04
C GLY A 560 -28.66 -28.39 20.05
N TRP A 561 -28.77 -28.70 21.34
CA TRP A 561 -28.51 -27.75 22.42
C TRP A 561 -27.03 -27.37 22.50
N THR A 562 -26.13 -28.35 22.37
CA THR A 562 -24.68 -28.09 22.35
C THR A 562 -24.27 -27.22 21.17
N ILE A 563 -24.79 -27.47 19.96
CA ILE A 563 -24.50 -26.65 18.77
C ILE A 563 -25.03 -25.22 18.96
N ARG A 564 -26.24 -25.03 19.52
CA ARG A 564 -26.77 -23.70 19.81
C ARG A 564 -25.95 -22.94 20.85
N PHE A 565 -25.51 -23.62 21.91
CA PHE A 565 -24.63 -23.05 22.92
C PHE A 565 -23.29 -22.63 22.31
N LEU A 566 -22.66 -23.50 21.51
CA LEU A 566 -21.40 -23.21 20.82
C LEU A 566 -21.55 -22.06 19.81
N SER A 567 -22.65 -22.00 19.06
CA SER A 567 -22.94 -20.88 18.15
C SER A 567 -23.16 -19.57 18.91
N GLY A 568 -23.86 -19.59 20.05
CA GLY A 568 -24.03 -18.43 20.92
C GLY A 568 -22.69 -17.94 21.49
N LEU A 569 -21.86 -18.86 21.99
CA LEU A 569 -20.51 -18.55 22.48
C LEU A 569 -19.64 -17.97 21.36
N LEU A 570 -19.68 -18.55 20.16
CA LEU A 570 -18.96 -18.05 18.99
C LEU A 570 -19.39 -16.62 18.65
N LEU A 571 -20.69 -16.31 18.67
CA LEU A 571 -21.20 -14.96 18.41
C LEU A 571 -20.70 -13.94 19.45
N VAL A 572 -20.62 -14.33 20.74
CA VAL A 572 -20.08 -13.47 21.80
C VAL A 572 -18.58 -13.25 21.64
N VAL A 573 -17.81 -14.33 21.44
CA VAL A 573 -16.35 -14.25 21.29
C VAL A 573 -15.96 -13.43 20.06
N THR A 574 -16.74 -13.49 18.98
CA THR A 574 -16.54 -12.72 17.75
C THR A 574 -17.20 -11.34 17.78
N MET A 575 -17.77 -10.88 18.90
CA MET A 575 -18.29 -9.51 18.96
C MET A 575 -17.16 -8.50 18.70
N PRO A 576 -17.40 -7.41 17.96
CA PRO A 576 -16.34 -6.46 17.64
C PRO A 576 -15.65 -5.86 18.87
N CYS A 577 -16.40 -5.60 19.95
CA CYS A 577 -15.86 -5.08 21.22
C CYS A 577 -15.10 -6.11 22.07
N VAL A 578 -15.14 -7.40 21.70
CA VAL A 578 -14.44 -8.49 22.38
C VAL A 578 -13.24 -8.94 21.56
N PHE A 579 -13.42 -9.18 20.27
CA PHE A 579 -12.40 -9.72 19.39
C PHE A 579 -11.53 -8.64 18.73
N LEU A 580 -12.16 -7.57 18.21
CA LEU A 580 -11.48 -6.63 17.31
C LEU A 580 -11.01 -5.35 17.99
N VAL A 581 -11.88 -4.65 18.71
CA VAL A 581 -11.58 -3.36 19.35
C VAL A 581 -11.66 -3.58 20.86
N PRO A 582 -10.56 -3.35 21.62
CA PRO A 582 -9.32 -2.70 21.21
C PRO A 582 -8.18 -3.66 20.77
N ASN A 583 -8.42 -4.97 20.71
CA ASN A 583 -7.35 -5.98 20.65
C ASN A 583 -6.59 -6.06 19.32
N VAL A 584 -7.30 -5.92 18.20
CA VAL A 584 -6.75 -5.95 16.83
C VAL A 584 -6.65 -4.54 16.25
N PHE A 585 -7.66 -3.71 16.50
CA PHE A 585 -7.69 -2.31 16.07
C PHE A 585 -7.77 -1.41 17.29
N SER A 586 -6.95 -0.34 17.29
CA SER A 586 -6.96 0.67 18.35
C SER A 586 -8.23 1.52 18.36
N THR A 587 -8.95 1.60 17.23
CA THR A 587 -10.17 2.39 17.04
C THR A 587 -11.20 1.65 16.17
N TRP A 588 -12.44 2.13 16.19
CA TRP A 588 -13.53 1.62 15.35
C TRP A 588 -13.35 2.08 13.89
N THR A 589 -12.57 1.33 13.13
CA THR A 589 -12.30 1.63 11.71
C THR A 589 -13.55 1.44 10.85
N ALA A 590 -13.55 2.03 9.64
CA ALA A 590 -14.62 1.86 8.66
C ALA A 590 -14.90 0.37 8.34
N TYR A 591 -13.87 -0.48 8.37
CA TYR A 591 -14.03 -1.93 8.21
C TYR A 591 -14.89 -2.54 9.34
N VAL A 592 -14.60 -2.18 10.59
CA VAL A 592 -15.36 -2.71 11.75
C VAL A 592 -16.83 -2.30 11.64
N GLN A 593 -17.09 -1.04 11.30
CA GLN A 593 -18.44 -0.47 11.26
C GLN A 593 -19.27 -0.95 10.06
N TYR A 594 -18.67 -0.99 8.86
CA TYR A 594 -19.42 -1.17 7.61
C TYR A 594 -19.21 -2.52 6.92
N ALA A 595 -18.26 -3.35 7.38
CA ALA A 595 -18.04 -4.69 6.84
C ALA A 595 -18.27 -5.77 7.90
N TYR A 596 -17.54 -5.70 9.02
CA TYR A 596 -17.57 -6.74 10.04
C TYR A 596 -18.91 -6.79 10.78
N LEU A 597 -19.38 -5.64 11.28
CA LEU A 597 -20.61 -5.55 12.08
C LEU A 597 -21.87 -6.01 11.31
N PRO A 598 -22.13 -5.57 10.05
CA PRO A 598 -23.27 -6.06 9.29
C PRO A 598 -23.24 -7.57 9.08
N LEU A 599 -22.08 -8.13 8.72
CA LEU A 599 -21.94 -9.57 8.49
C LEU A 599 -22.16 -10.38 9.77
N HIS A 600 -21.66 -9.88 10.90
CA HIS A 600 -21.90 -10.50 12.20
C HIS A 600 -23.38 -10.53 12.57
N LEU A 601 -24.10 -9.41 12.38
CA LEU A 601 -25.55 -9.32 12.61
C LEU A 601 -26.35 -10.26 11.69
N LEU A 602 -25.90 -10.45 10.45
CA LEU A 602 -26.55 -11.40 9.56
C LEU A 602 -26.29 -12.85 10.00
N VAL A 603 -25.08 -13.19 10.43
CA VAL A 603 -24.78 -14.52 10.98
C VAL A 603 -25.59 -14.79 12.24
N SER A 604 -25.76 -13.81 13.12
CA SER A 604 -26.62 -13.95 14.30
C SER A 604 -28.09 -14.12 13.91
N ALA A 605 -28.59 -13.37 12.93
CA ALA A 605 -29.96 -13.52 12.41
C ALA A 605 -30.20 -14.91 11.80
N ILE A 606 -29.23 -15.47 11.06
CA ILE A 606 -29.30 -16.84 10.52
C ILE A 606 -29.33 -17.86 11.66
N ALA A 607 -28.45 -17.70 12.65
CA ALA A 607 -28.38 -18.61 13.80
C ALA A 607 -29.68 -18.62 14.62
N MET A 608 -30.33 -17.47 14.76
CA MET A 608 -31.61 -17.32 15.49
C MET A 608 -32.82 -17.82 14.71
N ALA A 609 -32.75 -17.83 13.37
CA ALA A 609 -33.79 -18.40 12.52
C ALA A 609 -33.76 -19.95 12.47
N ARG A 610 -32.77 -20.58 13.10
CA ARG A 610 -32.57 -22.03 13.18
C ARG A 610 -32.97 -22.61 14.54
#